data_AF-A0A959PAB0-F1
#
_entry.id   AF-A0A959PAB0-F1
#
_cell.length_a   1.000
_cell.length_b   1.000
_cell.length_c   1.000
_cell.angle_alpha   90.00
_cell.angle_beta   90.00
_cell.angle_gamma   90.00
#
_symmetry.space_group_name_H-M   'P 1'
#
loop_
_entity.id
_entity.type
_entity.pdbx_description
1 polymer ?
#
loop_
_entity_poly.entity_id
_entity_poly.type
_entity_poly.pdbx_seq_one_letter_code
_entity_poly.pdbx_strand_id
1 'polypeptide(L)'
;MNNEQLLSLAGEYGTPLFIYNADIMERQYNRLKSAFEGVNLNIQYACKALSNQAVLKFFDSLGSGLDTVSIEEVKLGLLAGFRPE
;
A
#
# COMPACT_ATOMS: atom_id res chain seq x y z
N MET A 1 -15.26 -8.38 1.64
CA MET A 1 -15.65 -8.28 0.23
C MET A 1 -16.27 -9.61 -0.18
N ASN A 2 -17.53 -9.60 -0.63
CA ASN A 2 -18.27 -10.80 -1.01
C ASN A 2 -18.44 -10.88 -2.55
N ASN A 3 -18.94 -12.01 -3.07
CA ASN A 3 -19.08 -12.22 -4.51
C ASN A 3 -20.01 -11.21 -5.20
N GLU A 4 -21.09 -10.78 -4.54
CA GLU A 4 -22.03 -9.81 -5.11
C GLU A 4 -21.36 -8.45 -5.33
N GLN A 5 -20.56 -7.99 -4.36
CA GLN A 5 -19.77 -6.76 -4.49
C GLN A 5 -18.76 -6.88 -5.65
N LEU A 6 -18.08 -8.02 -5.78
CA LEU A 6 -17.11 -8.25 -6.86
C LEU A 6 -17.77 -8.21 -8.24
N LEU A 7 -18.94 -8.84 -8.40
CA LEU A 7 -19.70 -8.83 -9.64
C LEU A 7 -20.24 -7.43 -9.97
N SER A 8 -20.70 -6.68 -8.96
CA SER A 8 -21.14 -5.29 -9.13
C SER A 8 -20.00 -4.41 -9.66
N LEU A 9 -18.81 -4.50 -9.06
CA LEU A 9 -17.64 -3.75 -9.49
C LEU A 9 -17.19 -4.17 -10.90
N ALA A 10 -17.25 -5.46 -11.24
CA ALA A 10 -16.93 -5.92 -12.59
C ALA A 10 -17.91 -5.37 -13.64
N GLY A 11 -19.19 -5.22 -13.28
CA GLY A 11 -20.20 -4.58 -14.13
C GLY A 11 -19.98 -3.07 -14.30
N GLU A 12 -19.57 -2.37 -13.23
CA GLU A 12 -19.35 -0.92 -13.22
C GLU A 12 -18.04 -0.51 -13.92
N TYR A 13 -16.94 -1.21 -13.63
CA TYR A 13 -15.59 -0.85 -14.09
C TYR A 13 -15.06 -1.71 -15.25
N GLY A 14 -15.81 -2.75 -15.66
CA GLY A 14 -15.41 -3.68 -16.72
C GLY A 14 -14.36 -4.71 -16.27
N THR A 15 -13.96 -5.60 -17.19
CA THR A 15 -12.98 -6.66 -16.91
C THR A 15 -11.86 -6.70 -17.97
N PRO A 16 -10.60 -7.05 -17.59
CA PRO A 16 -10.15 -7.46 -16.26
C PRO A 16 -10.04 -6.30 -15.26
N LEU A 17 -10.42 -6.55 -14.00
CA LEU A 17 -10.41 -5.57 -12.91
C LEU A 17 -9.52 -6.05 -11.76
N PHE A 18 -8.57 -5.22 -11.34
CA PHE A 18 -7.78 -5.44 -10.14
C PHE A 18 -8.46 -4.78 -8.94
N ILE A 19 -8.63 -5.53 -7.85
CA ILE A 19 -9.22 -5.03 -6.61
C ILE A 19 -8.28 -5.36 -5.45
N TYR A 20 -7.95 -4.35 -4.66
CA TYR A 20 -7.10 -4.47 -3.48
C TYR A 20 -7.92 -4.26 -2.21
N ASN A 21 -7.62 -5.01 -1.16
CA ASN A 21 -8.30 -4.89 0.14
C ASN A 21 -7.36 -4.21 1.15
N ALA A 22 -7.65 -2.96 1.50
CA ALA A 22 -6.87 -2.17 2.44
C ALA A 22 -6.81 -2.81 3.85
N ASP A 23 -7.89 -3.44 4.31
CA ASP A 23 -7.91 -4.12 5.62
C ASP A 23 -6.89 -5.27 5.67
N ILE A 24 -6.69 -5.98 4.54
CA ILE A 24 -5.65 -7.02 4.46
C ILE A 24 -4.26 -6.38 4.58
N MET A 25 -4.01 -5.28 3.88
CA MET A 25 -2.73 -4.57 3.90
C MET A 25 -2.40 -4.07 5.31
N GLU A 26 -3.35 -3.43 5.98
CA GLU A 26 -3.20 -2.96 7.36
C GLU A 26 -2.93 -4.11 8.34
N ARG A 27 -3.71 -5.20 8.24
CA ARG A 27 -3.46 -6.37 9.10
C ARG A 27 -2.06 -6.94 8.91
N GLN A 28 -1.54 -7.00 7.68
CA GLN A 28 -0.18 -7.48 7.45
C GLN A 28 0.89 -6.51 7.95
N TYR A 29 0.68 -5.20 7.76
CA TYR A 29 1.57 -4.17 8.30
C TYR A 29 1.65 -4.25 9.82
N ASN A 30 0.50 -4.29 10.50
CA ASN A 30 0.42 -4.39 11.95
C ASN A 30 0.99 -5.72 12.45
N ARG A 31 0.73 -6.85 11.76
CA ARG A 31 1.35 -8.14 12.11
C ARG A 31 2.87 -8.06 12.08
N LEU A 32 3.46 -7.43 11.06
CA LEU A 32 4.90 -7.24 10.96
C LEU A 32 5.41 -6.32 12.08
N LYS A 33 4.75 -5.17 12.30
CA LYS A 33 5.11 -4.23 13.35
C LYS A 33 5.09 -4.86 14.75
N SER A 34 4.05 -5.61 15.08
CA SER A 34 3.91 -6.30 16.37
C SER A 34 4.94 -7.42 16.57
N ALA A 35 5.41 -8.07 15.50
CA ALA A 35 6.44 -9.10 15.61
C ALA A 35 7.81 -8.57 16.08
N PHE A 36 8.02 -7.26 16.00
CA PHE A 36 9.23 -6.56 16.45
C PHE A 36 8.94 -5.60 17.61
N GLU A 37 7.92 -5.89 18.43
CA GLU A 37 7.60 -5.11 19.62
C GLU A 37 8.85 -4.96 20.53
N GLY A 38 9.13 -3.73 20.98
CA GLY A 38 10.31 -3.39 21.77
C GLY A 38 11.58 -3.06 20.94
N VAL A 39 11.55 -3.23 19.62
CA VAL A 39 12.62 -2.79 18.72
C VAL A 39 12.26 -1.41 18.14
N ASN A 40 13.25 -0.52 18.01
CA ASN A 40 13.09 0.70 17.21
C ASN A 40 13.05 0.34 15.72
N LEU A 41 11.89 -0.14 15.27
CA LEU A 41 11.65 -0.60 13.90
C LEU A 41 11.12 0.54 13.04
N ASN A 42 11.75 0.73 11.88
CA ASN A 42 11.19 1.53 10.79
C ASN A 42 10.87 0.61 9.61
N ILE A 43 9.59 0.51 9.24
CA ILE A 43 9.13 -0.33 8.12
C ILE A 43 9.13 0.51 6.85
N GLN A 44 9.91 0.07 5.86
CA GLN A 44 9.92 0.66 4.52
C GLN A 44 9.11 -0.22 3.56
N TYR A 45 8.05 0.33 2.97
CA TYR A 45 7.27 -0.37 1.94
C TYR A 45 8.04 -0.36 0.62
N ALA A 46 8.29 -1.53 0.03
CA ALA A 46 8.95 -1.63 -1.26
C ALA A 46 8.01 -1.18 -2.40
N CYS A 47 8.25 0.01 -2.97
CA CYS A 47 7.41 0.63 -4.01
C CYS A 47 7.17 -0.30 -5.20
N LYS A 48 8.22 -1.02 -5.64
CA LYS A 48 8.17 -1.99 -6.74
C LYS A 48 7.18 -3.15 -6.55
N ALA A 49 6.71 -3.40 -5.32
CA ALA A 49 5.75 -4.48 -5.07
C ALA A 49 4.34 -4.12 -5.57
N LEU A 50 3.90 -2.88 -5.34
CA LEU A 50 2.65 -2.33 -5.88
C LEU A 50 2.70 -0.80 -5.81
N SER A 51 3.04 -0.18 -6.93
CA SER A 51 3.25 1.28 -7.04
C SER A 51 1.97 2.07 -7.27
N ASN A 52 0.79 1.51 -7.00
CA ASN A 52 -0.47 2.26 -7.13
C ASN A 52 -0.49 3.41 -6.11
N GLN A 53 -0.72 4.65 -6.57
CA GLN A 53 -0.65 5.85 -5.72
C GLN A 53 -1.56 5.79 -4.48
N ALA A 54 -2.77 5.24 -4.60
CA ALA A 54 -3.68 5.11 -3.47
C ALA A 54 -3.16 4.09 -2.44
N VAL A 55 -2.52 3.00 -2.89
CA VAL A 55 -1.86 2.03 -2.02
C VAL A 55 -0.64 2.65 -1.33
N LEU A 56 0.18 3.39 -2.06
CA LEU A 56 1.34 4.08 -1.49
C LEU A 56 0.91 5.07 -0.41
N LYS A 57 -0.09 5.92 -0.72
CA LYS A 57 -0.67 6.86 0.24
C LYS A 57 -1.27 6.16 1.47
N PHE A 58 -1.85 4.98 1.28
CA PHE A 58 -2.37 4.19 2.39
C PHE A 58 -1.23 3.72 3.31
N PHE A 59 -0.12 3.22 2.77
CA PHE A 59 1.04 2.83 3.59
C PHE A 59 1.72 4.02 4.30
N ASP A 60 1.80 5.18 3.64
CA ASP A 60 2.23 6.44 4.29
C ASP A 60 1.34 6.76 5.51
N SER A 61 0.01 6.63 5.35
CA SER A 61 -0.95 6.87 6.44
C SER A 61 -0.84 5.89 7.62
N LEU A 62 -0.29 4.69 7.39
CA LEU A 62 0.01 3.71 8.44
C LEU A 62 1.33 4.03 9.19
N GLY A 63 2.10 5.02 8.70
CA GLY A 63 3.41 5.37 9.22
C GLY A 63 4.56 4.52 8.67
N SER A 64 4.37 3.88 7.51
CA SER A 64 5.48 3.29 6.75
C SER A 64 6.31 4.40 6.12
N GLY A 65 7.62 4.20 5.97
CA GLY A 65 8.37 4.90 4.93
C GLY A 65 8.32 4.12 3.60
N LEU A 66 9.09 4.56 2.61
CA LEU A 66 9.08 4.01 1.25
C LEU A 66 10.50 3.61 0.81
N ASP A 67 10.64 2.37 0.34
CA ASP A 67 11.85 1.88 -0.33
C ASP A 67 11.66 1.96 -1.85
N THR A 68 12.58 2.66 -2.52
CA THR A 68 12.51 2.99 -3.94
C THR A 68 13.80 2.60 -4.65
N VAL A 69 13.67 2.04 -5.85
CA VAL A 69 14.79 1.58 -6.69
C VAL A 69 14.95 2.38 -7.99
N SER A 70 14.12 3.40 -8.22
CA SER A 70 14.27 4.33 -9.34
C SER A 70 13.83 5.76 -8.98
N ILE A 71 14.25 6.73 -9.79
CA ILE A 71 13.85 8.13 -9.61
C ILE A 71 12.34 8.32 -9.86
N GLU A 72 11.73 7.52 -10.73
CA GLU A 72 10.28 7.52 -10.97
C GLU A 72 9.51 7.05 -9.74
N GLU A 73 10.01 6.04 -9.02
CA GLU A 73 9.42 5.60 -7.75
C GLU A 73 9.53 6.67 -6.67
N VAL A 74 10.66 7.39 -6.60
CA VAL A 74 10.80 8.55 -5.71
C VAL A 74 9.76 9.62 -6.03
N LYS A 75 9.63 9.99 -7.32
CA LYS A 75 8.61 10.97 -7.76
C LYS A 75 7.20 10.50 -7.40
N LEU A 76 6.92 9.22 -7.56
CA LEU A 76 5.62 8.64 -7.24
C LEU A 76 5.34 8.64 -5.73
N GLY A 77 6.34 8.35 -4.90
CA GLY A 77 6.27 8.47 -3.45
C GLY A 77 5.95 9.90 -3.01
N LEU A 78 6.65 10.89 -3.57
CA LEU A 78 6.37 12.31 -3.30
C LEU A 78 4.94 12.70 -3.67
N LEU A 79 4.43 12.21 -4.82
CA LEU A 79 3.04 12.43 -5.23
C LEU A 79 2.03 11.73 -4.30
N ALA A 80 2.39 10.59 -3.72
CA ALA A 80 1.56 9.84 -2.80
C ALA A 80 1.50 10.44 -1.38
N GLY A 81 2.41 11.36 -1.03
CA GLY A 81 2.42 12.08 0.24
C GLY A 81 3.67 11.84 1.11
N PHE A 82 4.52 10.90 0.73
CA PHE A 82 5.78 10.64 1.43
C PHE A 82 6.68 11.88 1.39
N ARG A 83 7.37 12.15 2.50
CA ARG A 83 8.34 13.24 2.58
C ARG A 83 9.77 12.68 2.43
N PRO A 84 10.67 13.40 1.76
CA PRO A 84 12.08 13.06 1.78
C PRO A 84 12.64 13.40 3.18
N GLU A 85 13.09 12.39 3.90
CA GLU A 85 13.71 12.49 5.23
C GLU A 85 15.20 12.14 5.14
#